data_AF-A0A958J6I3-F1
#
_entry.id   AF-A0A958J6I3-F1
#
_cell.length_a   1.000
_cell.length_b   1.000
_cell.length_c   1.000
_cell.angle_alpha   90.00
_cell.angle_beta   90.00
_cell.angle_gamma   90.00
#
_symmetry.space_group_name_H-M   'P 1'
#
loop_
_entity.id
_entity.type
_entity.pdbx_description
1 polymer ?
#
loop_
_entity_poly.entity_id
_entity_poly.type
_entity_poly.pdbx_seq_one_letter_code
_entity_poly.pdbx_strand_id
1 'polypeptide(L)'
;LKIWKRNHTALQAIINTSPALREIESLSQDLTTISEIGMAAGNYYSSRQKPSAAWHERSLELLEAARKPRGQVMLMVVDPIEKLVKAVEAE
;
A
#
# COMPACT_ATOMS: atom_id res chain seq x y z
N LEU A 1 -0.86 2.93 -9.14
CA LEU A 1 -0.76 1.65 -8.39
C LEU A 1 0.17 0.62 -9.03
N LYS A 2 -0.02 0.18 -10.29
CA LYS A 2 0.86 -0.83 -10.93
C LYS A 2 2.36 -0.45 -10.94
N ILE A 3 2.67 0.82 -11.16
CA ILE A 3 4.05 1.35 -11.09
C ILE A 3 4.59 1.21 -9.66
N TRP A 4 3.86 1.71 -8.66
CA TRP A 4 4.24 1.66 -7.25
C TRP A 4 4.37 0.25 -6.68
N LYS A 5 3.52 -0.70 -7.10
CA LYS A 5 3.65 -2.13 -6.75
C LYS A 5 5.02 -2.72 -7.15
N ARG A 6 5.62 -2.22 -8.23
CA ARG A 6 6.91 -2.73 -8.74
C ARG A 6 8.10 -1.90 -8.24
N ASN A 7 7.83 -0.81 -7.53
CA ASN A 7 8.86 0.17 -7.16
C ASN A 7 9.87 -0.40 -6.17
N HIS A 8 9.43 -1.23 -5.22
CA HIS A 8 10.33 -1.74 -4.18
C HIS A 8 11.48 -2.57 -4.77
N THR A 9 11.20 -3.48 -5.70
CA THR A 9 12.23 -4.28 -6.38
C THR A 9 13.26 -3.42 -7.10
N ALA A 10 12.81 -2.34 -7.77
CA ALA A 10 13.72 -1.40 -8.43
C ALA A 10 14.57 -0.62 -7.42
N LEU A 11 13.96 -0.17 -6.32
CA LEU A 11 14.66 0.58 -5.27
C LEU A 11 15.69 -0.27 -4.51
N GLN A 12 15.39 -1.54 -4.25
CA GLN A 12 16.31 -2.46 -3.57
C GLN A 12 17.66 -2.57 -4.29
N ALA A 13 17.63 -2.65 -5.63
CA ALA A 13 18.86 -2.66 -6.42
C ALA A 13 19.70 -1.39 -6.21
N ILE A 14 19.04 -0.23 -6.07
CA ILE A 14 19.72 1.05 -5.82
C ILE A 14 20.27 1.09 -4.39
N ILE A 15 19.49 0.67 -3.38
CA ILE A 15 19.91 0.62 -1.96
C ILE A 15 21.20 -0.20 -1.80
N ASN A 16 21.34 -1.31 -2.52
CA ASN A 16 22.55 -2.14 -2.48
C ASN A 16 23.80 -1.39 -2.92
N THR A 17 23.68 -0.40 -3.81
CA THR A 17 24.78 0.46 -4.27
C THR A 17 24.89 1.77 -3.51
N SER A 18 23.86 2.16 -2.75
CA SER A 18 23.77 3.43 -2.02
C SER A 18 23.07 3.21 -0.68
N PRO A 19 23.78 2.71 0.35
CA PRO A 19 23.20 2.35 1.65
C PRO A 19 22.52 3.50 2.40
N ALA A 20 22.84 4.76 2.05
CA ALA A 20 22.16 5.94 2.59
C ALA A 20 20.64 5.91 2.40
N LEU A 21 20.16 5.22 1.35
CA LEU A 21 18.72 5.09 1.06
C LEU A 21 17.99 4.05 1.91
N ARG A 22 18.69 3.33 2.81
CA ARG A 22 18.08 2.26 3.61
C ARG A 22 16.96 2.75 4.53
N GLU A 23 17.00 4.01 4.92
CA GLU A 23 15.98 4.63 5.80
C GLU A 23 14.57 4.64 5.19
N ILE A 24 14.45 4.62 3.85
CA ILE A 24 13.16 4.59 3.13
C ILE A 24 12.79 3.20 2.60
N GLU A 25 13.61 2.18 2.83
CA GLU A 25 13.40 0.82 2.29
C GLU A 25 12.02 0.27 2.68
N SER A 26 11.71 0.35 3.98
CA SER A 26 10.43 -0.11 4.55
C SER A 26 9.23 0.71 4.06
N LEU A 27 9.40 2.01 3.80
CA LEU A 27 8.34 2.84 3.18
C LEU A 27 8.04 2.39 1.75
N SER A 28 9.07 2.02 0.99
CA SER A 28 8.89 1.52 -0.38
C SER A 28 8.21 0.16 -0.40
N GLN A 29 8.50 -0.70 0.59
CA GLN A 29 7.78 -1.95 0.78
C GLN A 29 6.29 -1.70 1.13
N ASP A 30 6.01 -0.80 2.06
CA ASP A 30 4.63 -0.44 2.40
C ASP A 30 3.89 0.18 1.20
N LEU A 31 4.56 1.00 0.39
CA LEU A 31 3.99 1.53 -0.85
C LEU A 31 3.60 0.42 -1.83
N THR A 32 4.36 -0.68 -1.88
CA THR A 32 4.01 -1.88 -2.65
C THR A 32 2.75 -2.52 -2.10
N THR A 33 2.71 -2.79 -0.79
CA THR A 33 1.56 -3.39 -0.09
C THR A 33 0.27 -2.58 -0.29
N ILE A 34 0.28 -1.28 -0.03
CA ILE A 34 -0.93 -0.45 -0.17
C ILE A 34 -1.35 -0.32 -1.63
N SER A 35 -0.41 -0.42 -2.58
CA SER A 35 -0.75 -0.44 -4.00
C SER A 35 -1.50 -1.71 -4.40
N GLU A 36 -1.17 -2.86 -3.81
CA GLU A 36 -1.89 -4.11 -4.00
C GLU A 36 -3.30 -4.04 -3.42
N ILE A 37 -3.43 -3.50 -2.19
CA ILE A 37 -4.72 -3.24 -1.54
C ILE A 37 -5.59 -2.36 -2.42
N GLY A 38 -5.08 -1.21 -2.88
CA GLY A 38 -5.83 -0.29 -3.73
C GLY A 38 -6.24 -0.91 -5.07
N MET A 39 -5.41 -1.78 -5.65
CA MET A 39 -5.78 -2.51 -6.86
C MET A 39 -6.88 -3.52 -6.60
N ALA A 40 -6.80 -4.29 -5.50
CA ALA A 40 -7.85 -5.23 -5.12
C ALA A 40 -9.18 -4.51 -4.81
N ALA A 41 -9.14 -3.41 -4.06
CA ALA A 41 -10.32 -2.57 -3.80
C ALA A 41 -10.93 -2.04 -5.10
N GLY A 42 -10.10 -1.56 -6.03
CA GLY A 42 -10.57 -1.12 -7.35
C GLY A 42 -11.22 -2.25 -8.16
N ASN A 43 -10.67 -3.47 -8.07
CA ASN A 43 -11.26 -4.64 -8.72
C ASN A 43 -12.64 -4.97 -8.12
N TYR A 44 -12.75 -5.08 -6.79
CA TYR A 44 -14.03 -5.31 -6.09
C TYR A 44 -15.08 -4.26 -6.46
N TYR A 45 -14.69 -2.99 -6.46
CA TYR A 45 -15.57 -1.89 -6.84
C TYR A 45 -16.06 -2.03 -8.29
N SER A 46 -15.16 -2.32 -9.22
CA SER A 46 -15.50 -2.46 -10.64
C SER A 46 -16.36 -3.70 -10.95
N SER A 47 -16.14 -4.81 -10.22
CA SER A 47 -16.88 -6.06 -10.40
C SER A 47 -18.16 -6.14 -9.59
N ARG A 48 -18.45 -5.12 -8.74
CA ARG A 48 -19.54 -5.12 -7.75
C ARG A 48 -19.53 -6.33 -6.82
N GLN A 49 -18.33 -6.89 -6.60
CA GLN A 49 -18.14 -7.97 -5.64
C GLN A 49 -17.79 -7.37 -4.28
N LYS A 50 -18.27 -8.03 -3.24
CA LYS A 50 -17.92 -7.68 -1.87
C LYS A 50 -16.67 -8.47 -1.46
N PRO A 51 -15.64 -7.83 -0.88
CA PRO A 51 -14.58 -8.56 -0.21
C PRO A 51 -15.10 -9.26 1.04
N SER A 52 -14.35 -10.25 1.55
CA SER A 52 -14.62 -10.78 2.88
C SER A 52 -14.32 -9.75 3.97
N ALA A 53 -15.03 -9.83 5.10
CA ALA A 53 -14.73 -9.03 6.29
C ALA A 53 -13.24 -9.13 6.71
N ALA A 54 -12.66 -10.33 6.66
CA ALA A 54 -11.26 -10.55 7.00
C ALA A 54 -10.28 -9.80 6.06
N TRP A 55 -10.56 -9.74 4.76
CA TRP A 55 -9.74 -8.94 3.83
C TRP A 55 -9.88 -7.44 4.13
N HIS A 56 -11.09 -6.99 4.44
CA HIS A 56 -11.37 -5.58 4.70
C HIS A 56 -10.66 -5.11 5.98
N GLU A 57 -10.82 -5.84 7.09
CA GLU A 57 -10.12 -5.57 8.35
C GLU A 57 -8.60 -5.59 8.18
N ARG A 58 -8.07 -6.64 7.54
CA ARG A 58 -6.62 -6.75 7.31
C ARG A 58 -6.09 -5.62 6.45
N SER A 59 -6.86 -5.15 5.46
CA SER A 59 -6.47 -4.03 4.62
C SER A 59 -6.37 -2.73 5.41
N LEU A 60 -7.34 -2.47 6.31
CA LEU A 60 -7.31 -1.29 7.18
C LEU A 60 -6.13 -1.34 8.15
N GLU A 61 -5.83 -2.49 8.76
CA GLU A 61 -4.67 -2.65 9.64
C GLU A 61 -3.34 -2.33 8.92
N LEU A 62 -3.17 -2.84 7.70
CA LEU A 62 -1.98 -2.61 6.89
C LEU A 62 -1.85 -1.14 6.47
N LEU A 63 -2.97 -0.50 6.15
CA LEU A 63 -3.00 0.94 5.84
C LEU A 63 -2.60 1.77 7.05
N GLU A 64 -3.15 1.48 8.24
CA GLU A 64 -2.78 2.16 9.48
C GLU A 64 -1.29 1.98 9.83
N ALA A 65 -0.74 0.78 9.63
CA ALA A 65 0.70 0.55 9.81
C ALA A 65 1.55 1.39 8.83
N ALA A 66 1.10 1.53 7.57
CA ALA A 66 1.78 2.28 6.53
C ALA A 66 1.75 3.82 6.73
N ARG A 67 0.83 4.34 7.56
CA ARG A 67 0.77 5.78 7.90
C ARG A 67 1.98 6.28 8.67
N LYS A 68 2.69 5.39 9.37
CA LYS A 68 3.78 5.77 10.25
C LYS A 68 4.92 6.41 9.44
N PRO A 69 5.35 7.64 9.79
CA PRO A 69 6.46 8.31 9.12
C PRO A 69 7.78 7.57 9.38
N ARG A 70 8.64 7.50 8.36
CA ARG A 70 9.98 6.88 8.43
C ARG A 70 10.92 7.66 7.49
N GLY A 71 12.21 7.72 7.79
CA GLY A 71 13.17 8.48 6.94
C GLY A 71 12.75 9.93 6.67
N GLN A 72 12.18 10.61 7.68
CA GLN A 72 11.68 11.99 7.61
C GLN A 72 10.54 12.24 6.60
N VAL A 73 9.95 11.19 6.03
CA VAL A 73 8.86 11.28 5.04
C VAL A 73 7.71 10.34 5.39
N MET A 74 6.59 10.45 4.66
CA MET A 74 5.41 9.60 4.85
C MET A 74 4.67 9.33 3.53
N LEU A 75 3.84 8.29 3.51
CA LEU A 75 3.02 7.93 2.35
C LEU A 75 1.70 8.70 2.34
N MET A 76 1.65 9.80 1.59
CA MET A 76 0.44 10.64 1.45
C MET A 76 -0.75 9.91 0.78
N VAL A 77 -0.48 8.78 0.12
CA VAL A 77 -1.49 8.04 -0.65
C VAL A 77 -2.26 7.01 0.20
N VAL A 78 -1.95 6.88 1.49
CA VAL A 78 -2.68 5.98 2.38
C VAL A 78 -4.15 6.39 2.51
N ASP A 79 -4.42 7.69 2.75
CA ASP A 79 -5.78 8.23 2.87
C ASP A 79 -6.69 7.91 1.67
N PRO A 80 -6.30 8.22 0.42
CA PRO A 80 -7.15 7.90 -0.73
C PRO A 80 -7.31 6.39 -0.95
N ILE A 81 -6.31 5.56 -0.61
CA ILE A 81 -6.45 4.09 -0.71
C ILE A 81 -7.43 3.58 0.35
N GLU A 82 -7.38 4.09 1.57
CA GLU A 82 -8.33 3.73 2.62
C GLU A 82 -9.77 4.12 2.24
N LYS A 83 -9.97 5.31 1.65
CA LYS A 83 -11.28 5.70 1.11
C LYS A 83 -11.80 4.71 0.08
N LEU A 84 -10.92 4.18 -0.77
CA LEU A 84 -11.29 3.17 -1.77
C LEU A 84 -11.63 1.81 -1.11
N VAL A 85 -10.89 1.39 -0.09
CA VAL A 85 -11.21 0.18 0.69
C VAL A 85 -12.56 0.33 1.40
N LYS A 86 -12.82 1.48 2.03
CA LYS A 86 -14.11 1.76 2.70
C LYS A 86 -15.29 1.87 1.73
N ALA A 87 -15.04 2.15 0.45
CA ALA A 87 -16.08 2.22 -0.57
C ALA A 87 -16.56 0.83 -1.04
N VAL A 88 -15.83 -0.25 -0.73
CA VAL A 88 -16.25 -1.62 -1.03
C VAL A 88 -16.81 -2.27 0.25
N GLU A 89 -18.13 -2.42 0.31
CA GLU A 89 -18.79 -3.08 1.45
C GLU A 89 -18.32 -4.53 1.60
N ALA A 90 -17.91 -4.92 2.80
CA ALA A 90 -17.63 -6.33 3.09
C ALA A 90 -18.90 -7.17 3.17
N GLU A 91 -18.77 -8.46 2.83
CA GLU A 91 -19.79 -9.50 3.04
C GLU A 91 -19.73 -10.08 4.45
#